data_AF-A0A7C1TT98-F1
#
_entry.id   AF-A0A7C1TT98-F1
#
_cell.length_a   1.000
_cell.length_b   1.000
_cell.length_c   1.000
_cell.angle_alpha   90.00
_cell.angle_beta   90.00
_cell.angle_gamma   90.00
#
_symmetry.space_group_name_H-M   'P 1'
#
loop_
_entity.id
_entity.type
_entity.pdbx_description
1 polymer ?
#
loop_
_entity_poly.entity_id
_entity_poly.type
_entity_poly.pdbx_seq_one_letter_code
_entity_poly.pdbx_strand_id
1 'polypeptide(L)'
;MANRFMEMYGLSETTRAMVAVKNRGYAVSNPFAQQPGHHTTEEVLSSRMPAYPLRFLECCPTRPRACTTRCLRPCAPFVRRAGG
;
A
#
# COMPACT_ATOMS: atom_id res chain seq x y z
N MET A 1 10.53 3.56 -11.25
CA MET A 1 10.96 2.53 -10.27
C MET A 1 10.46 1.14 -10.64
N ALA A 2 9.15 0.95 -10.89
CA ALA A 2 8.57 -0.35 -11.23
C ALA A 2 9.17 -0.99 -12.50
N ASN A 3 9.35 -0.23 -13.60
CA ASN A 3 9.96 -0.73 -14.83
C ASN A 3 11.37 -1.30 -14.60
N ARG A 4 12.24 -0.52 -13.95
CA ARG A 4 13.60 -0.96 -13.60
C ARG A 4 13.62 -2.22 -12.73
N PHE A 5 12.66 -2.35 -11.80
CA PHE A 5 12.56 -3.55 -10.96
C PHE A 5 12.15 -4.78 -11.78
N MET A 6 11.23 -4.62 -12.74
CA MET A 6 10.86 -5.70 -13.66
C MET A 6 12.02 -6.12 -14.56
N GLU A 7 12.79 -5.15 -15.08
CA GLU A 7 13.96 -5.41 -15.92
C GLU A 7 15.09 -6.12 -15.16
N MET A 8 15.39 -5.70 -13.92
CA MET A 8 16.47 -6.31 -13.13
C MET A 8 16.16 -7.73 -12.66
N TYR A 9 14.88 -8.03 -12.38
CA TYR A 9 14.48 -9.31 -11.78
C TYR A 9 13.62 -10.19 -12.70
N GLY A 10 13.41 -9.79 -13.96
CA GLY A 10 12.63 -10.57 -14.93
C GLY A 10 11.18 -10.85 -14.50
N LEU A 11 10.54 -9.89 -13.82
CA LEU A 11 9.24 -10.13 -13.17
C LEU A 11 8.08 -10.08 -14.17
N SER A 12 7.18 -11.06 -14.05
CA SER A 12 5.92 -11.09 -14.79
C SER A 12 4.89 -10.13 -14.20
N GLU A 13 4.01 -9.59 -15.06
CA GLU A 13 2.85 -8.81 -14.60
C GLU A 13 1.90 -9.63 -13.71
N THR A 14 1.80 -10.93 -13.95
CA THR A 14 0.98 -11.85 -13.15
C THR A 14 1.46 -11.92 -11.70
N THR A 15 2.77 -11.91 -11.47
CA THR A 15 3.36 -11.91 -10.12
C THR A 15 2.97 -10.65 -9.35
N ARG A 16 2.95 -9.51 -10.04
CA ARG A 16 2.54 -8.23 -9.48
C ARG A 16 1.04 -8.22 -9.15
N ALA A 17 0.21 -8.74 -10.04
CA ALA A 17 -1.22 -8.87 -9.84
C ALA A 17 -1.56 -9.77 -8.63
N MET A 18 -0.82 -10.86 -8.41
CA MET A 18 -1.00 -11.74 -7.25
C MET A 18 -0.78 -11.01 -5.92
N VAL A 19 0.18 -10.07 -5.86
CA VAL A 19 0.41 -9.26 -4.65
C VAL A 19 -0.82 -8.41 -4.33
N ALA A 20 -1.44 -7.82 -5.34
CA ALA A 20 -2.66 -7.04 -5.17
C ALA A 20 -3.82 -7.91 -4.69
N VAL A 21 -4.05 -9.08 -5.31
CA VAL A 21 -5.07 -10.06 -4.89
C VAL A 21 -4.89 -10.46 -3.42
N LYS A 22 -3.67 -10.81 -3.03
CA LYS A 22 -3.33 -11.16 -1.65
C LYS A 22 -3.67 -10.03 -0.67
N ASN A 23 -3.24 -8.81 -0.98
CA ASN A 23 -3.45 -7.65 -0.12
C ASN A 23 -4.95 -7.32 0.03
N ARG A 24 -5.72 -7.46 -1.05
CA ARG A 24 -7.17 -7.23 -1.04
C ARG A 24 -7.91 -8.34 -0.26
N GLY A 25 -7.47 -9.59 -0.40
CA GLY A 25 -7.97 -10.70 0.42
C GLY A 25 -7.75 -10.47 1.91
N TYR A 26 -6.55 -10.03 2.32
CA TYR A 26 -6.30 -9.67 3.73
C TYR A 26 -7.04 -8.41 4.19
N ALA A 27 -7.39 -7.51 3.27
CA ALA A 27 -8.16 -6.33 3.60
C ALA A 27 -9.59 -6.68 4.06
N VAL A 28 -10.15 -7.83 3.65
CA VAL A 28 -11.48 -8.29 4.08
C VAL A 28 -11.56 -8.50 5.59
N SER A 29 -10.48 -8.95 6.23
CA SER A 29 -10.44 -9.13 7.69
C SER A 29 -10.18 -7.83 8.48
N ASN A 30 -9.95 -6.70 7.81
CA ASN A 30 -9.66 -5.44 8.47
C ASN A 30 -10.89 -4.49 8.43
N PRO A 31 -11.53 -4.18 9.57
CA PRO A 31 -12.69 -3.28 9.59
C PRO A 31 -12.32 -1.84 9.19
N PHE A 32 -11.04 -1.50 9.28
CA PHE A 32 -10.53 -0.22 8.80
C PHE A 32 -10.03 -0.32 7.36
N ALA A 33 -10.25 -1.37 6.56
CA ALA A 33 -9.83 -1.35 5.16
C ALA A 33 -10.66 -0.33 4.33
N GLN A 34 -10.05 0.32 3.33
CA GLN A 34 -10.81 1.20 2.42
C GLN A 34 -11.51 0.43 1.30
N GLN A 35 -10.86 -0.62 0.81
CA GLN A 35 -11.33 -1.42 -0.32
C GLN A 35 -11.07 -2.91 0.00
N PRO A 36 -11.84 -3.49 0.95
CA PRO A 36 -11.86 -4.94 1.12
C PRO A 36 -12.50 -5.58 -0.12
N GLY A 37 -11.95 -6.70 -0.60
CA GLY A 37 -12.51 -7.39 -1.74
C GLY A 37 -11.73 -8.65 -2.12
N HIS A 38 -12.45 -9.63 -2.66
CA HIS A 38 -11.86 -10.78 -3.34
C HIS A 38 -11.81 -10.47 -4.82
N HIS A 39 -10.60 -10.28 -5.35
CA HIS A 39 -10.35 -10.07 -6.77
C HIS A 39 -9.52 -11.23 -7.31
N THR A 40 -9.68 -11.57 -8.59
CA THR A 40 -8.79 -12.54 -9.25
C THR A 40 -7.65 -11.83 -9.96
N THR A 41 -6.63 -12.59 -10.35
CA THR A 41 -5.50 -12.07 -11.13
C THR A 41 -5.95 -11.45 -12.44
N GLU A 42 -6.94 -12.05 -13.10
CA GLU A 42 -7.47 -11.60 -14.39
C GLU A 42 -8.22 -10.27 -14.25
N GLU A 43 -8.95 -10.09 -13.14
CA GLU A 43 -9.64 -8.83 -12.84
C GLU A 43 -8.64 -7.69 -12.62
N VAL A 44 -7.53 -7.97 -11.92
CA VAL A 44 -6.45 -7.00 -11.73
C VAL A 44 -5.78 -6.64 -13.05
N LEU A 45 -5.50 -7.63 -13.91
CA LEU A 45 -4.88 -7.44 -15.23
C LEU A 45 -5.81 -6.78 -16.26
N SER A 46 -7.12 -6.92 -16.13
CA SER A 46 -8.11 -6.25 -16.99
C SER A 46 -8.44 -4.82 -16.55
N SER A 47 -8.04 -4.43 -15.33
CA SER A 47 -8.30 -3.09 -14.82
C SER A 47 -7.56 -1.99 -15.59
N ARG A 48 -8.12 -0.77 -15.56
CA ARG A 48 -7.55 0.42 -16.22
C ARG A 48 -6.07 0.58 -15.83
N MET A 49 -5.23 0.89 -16.80
CA MET A 49 -3.81 1.20 -16.56
C MET A 49 -3.60 2.72 -16.49
N PRO A 50 -3.52 3.32 -15.28
CA PRO A 50 -3.26 4.76 -15.15
C PRO A 50 -1.80 5.12 -15.48
N ALA A 51 -0.85 4.22 -15.20
CA ALA A 51 0.56 4.46 -15.46
C ALA A 51 1.30 3.14 -15.68
N TYR A 52 1.94 2.96 -16.83
CA TYR A 52 2.72 1.75 -17.12
C TYR A 52 3.89 1.60 -16.11
N PRO A 53 4.05 0.43 -15.46
CA PRO A 53 3.43 -0.86 -15.69
C PRO A 53 2.28 -1.19 -14.70
N LEU A 54 1.85 -0.23 -13.88
CA LEU A 54 0.89 -0.39 -12.79
C LEU A 54 -0.57 -0.21 -13.25
N ARG A 55 -1.45 -1.10 -12.80
CA ARG A 55 -2.89 -1.01 -13.02
C ARG A 55 -3.63 -0.46 -11.79
N PHE A 56 -4.88 -0.04 -12.00
CA PHE A 56 -5.64 0.73 -11.02
C PHE A 56 -5.84 -0.03 -9.70
N LEU A 57 -6.17 -1.32 -9.76
CA LEU A 57 -6.42 -2.14 -8.55
C LEU A 57 -5.17 -2.36 -7.68
N GLU A 58 -4.00 -2.07 -8.23
CA GLU A 58 -2.70 -2.22 -7.56
C GLU A 58 -2.29 -0.91 -6.87
N CYS A 59 -3.02 0.17 -7.10
CA CYS A 59 -2.79 1.46 -6.48
C CYS A 59 -3.65 1.65 -5.22
N CYS A 60 -3.14 2.41 -4.26
CA CYS A 60 -3.85 2.71 -3.02
C CYS A 60 -4.94 3.77 -3.28
N PRO A 61 -6.16 3.59 -2.74
CA PRO A 61 -7.18 4.64 -2.77
C PRO A 61 -6.75 5.84 -1.89
N THR A 62 -6.88 7.05 -2.43
CA THR A 62 -6.55 8.27 -1.70
C THR A 62 -7.72 8.68 -0.80
N ARG A 63 -7.65 8.37 0.49
CA ARG A 63 -8.52 8.96 1.53
C ARG A 63 -7.72 9.27 2.81
N PRO A 64 -7.89 10.46 3.41
CA PRO A 64 -7.21 10.82 4.65
C PRO A 64 -7.72 9.98 5.82
N ARG A 65 -6.80 9.58 6.71
CA ARG A 65 -7.09 8.81 7.94
C ARG A 65 -6.18 9.28 9.06
N ALA A 66 -6.67 9.22 10.29
CA ALA A 66 -5.89 9.53 11.48
C ALA A 66 -5.72 8.25 12.32
N CYS A 67 -4.51 8.05 12.85
CA CYS A 67 -4.22 7.04 13.85
C CYS A 67 -3.57 7.77 15.02
N THR A 68 -4.07 7.56 16.24
CA THR A 68 -3.45 8.09 17.45
C THR A 68 -2.83 6.93 18.22
N THR A 69 -1.52 7.00 18.44
CA THR A 69 -0.80 6.04 19.27
C THR A 69 -0.32 6.77 20.51
N ARG A 70 -0.84 6.40 21.68
CA ARG A 70 -0.36 6.94 22.95
C ARG A 70 0.94 6.26 23.32
N CYS A 71 2.05 6.98 23.24
CA CYS A 71 3.33 6.52 23.79
C CYS A 71 3.23 6.50 25.32
N LEU A 72 3.25 5.29 25.91
CA LEU A 72 3.17 5.09 27.36
C LEU A 72 4.48 5.37 28.09
N ARG A 73 5.58 5.47 27.35
CA ARG A 73 6.87 5.85 27.92
C ARG A 73 6.96 7.38 27.90
N PRO A 74 7.01 8.06 29.06
CA PRO A 74 7.43 9.45 29.08
C PRO A 74 8.87 9.49 28.60
N CYS A 75 9.09 9.94 27.37
CA CYS A 75 10.39 10.49 27.01
C CYS A 75 10.52 11.75 27.86
N ALA A 76 11.37 11.70 28.90
CA ALA A 76 11.74 12.87 29.67
C ALA A 76 12.17 14.00 28.73
N PRO A 77 11.99 15.28 29.10
CA PRO A 77 11.99 16.37 28.15
C PRO A 77 13.41 16.58 27.58
N PHE A 78 13.64 16.16 26.34
CA PHE A 78 14.72 16.72 25.51
C PHE A 78 14.26 18.06 24.92
N VAL A 79 13.82 18.97 25.78
CA VAL A 79 13.62 20.40 25.48
C VAL A 79 14.22 21.17 26.64
N ARG A 80 15.53 21.42 26.55
CA ARG A 80 16.19 22.61 27.13
C ARG A 80 17.55 22.79 26.48
N ARG A 81 17.59 23.62 25.43
CA ARG A 81 18.59 24.70 25.18
C ARG A 81 18.59 25.10 23.71
N ALA A 82 17.76 26.08 23.37
CA ALA A 82 18.04 27.04 22.31
C ALA A 82 17.24 28.31 22.63
N GLY A 83 17.94 29.40 22.98
CA GLY A 83 17.38 30.75 23.13
C GLY A 83 17.50 31.34 24.55
N GLY A 84 18.43 32.29 24.72
CA GLY A 84 18.62 33.09 25.93
C GLY A 84 20.09 33.21 26.31
#